data_AF-A0A258X3E2-F1
#
_entry.id   AF-A0A258X3E2-F1
#
_cell.length_a   1.000
_cell.length_b   1.000
_cell.length_c   1.000
_cell.angle_alpha   90.00
_cell.angle_beta   90.00
_cell.angle_gamma   90.00
#
_symmetry.space_group_name_H-M   'P 1'
#
loop_
_entity.id
_entity.type
_entity.pdbx_description
1 polymer ?
#
loop_
_entity_poly.entity_id
_entity_poly.type
_entity_poly.pdbx_seq_one_letter_code
_entity_poly.pdbx_strand_id
1 'polypeptide(L)'
;MKEIMDEIIAVLSSPQWACVNNTEGLIDILANQLDGKGKYRWEKKFPIAIVHSQERIKEKEIQKKFVEQGILDTHGFTTSKITRSVCNEIAISSPQYIQQVDIMVFNTHEHSDGVELIPKRPQDFWKKLASSDGMEAMVEMEYFTENDSSKIEFELREVIRKRKENSALKDVGFIWIAAVGDNEGAQGVFEHYFHKNYRQIKTSDEGNCSYWVGWSSTLRSLSMRTFYDF
;
A
#
# COMPACT_ATOMS: atom_id res chain seq x y z
N MET A 1 -4.16 15.48 -3.53
CA MET A 1 -3.48 15.34 -2.21
C MET A 1 -4.22 16.06 -1.08
N LYS A 2 -4.38 17.39 -1.07
CA LYS A 2 -5.05 18.10 0.04
C LYS A 2 -6.43 17.52 0.37
N GLU A 3 -7.29 17.36 -0.64
CA GLU A 3 -8.65 16.80 -0.46
C GLU A 3 -8.63 15.35 0.07
N ILE A 4 -7.77 14.49 -0.49
CA ILE A 4 -7.53 13.11 -0.02
C ILE A 4 -7.15 13.10 1.48
N MET A 5 -6.25 14.01 1.88
CA MET A 5 -5.83 14.15 3.27
C MET A 5 -6.95 14.66 4.17
N ASP A 6 -7.72 15.64 3.71
CA ASP A 6 -8.86 16.17 4.46
C ASP A 6 -9.90 15.06 4.72
N GLU A 7 -10.16 14.18 3.76
CA GLU A 7 -11.04 13.00 3.92
C GLU A 7 -10.49 11.98 4.92
N ILE A 8 -9.22 11.59 4.80
CA ILE A 8 -8.56 10.64 5.74
C ILE A 8 -8.57 11.19 7.16
N ILE A 9 -8.17 12.45 7.34
CA ILE A 9 -8.09 13.10 8.65
C ILE A 9 -9.49 13.21 9.26
N ALA A 10 -10.51 13.56 8.47
CA ALA A 10 -11.89 13.63 8.96
C ALA A 10 -12.39 12.28 9.47
N VAL A 11 -12.04 11.17 8.78
CA VAL A 11 -12.38 9.82 9.22
C VAL A 11 -11.65 9.44 10.51
N LEU A 12 -10.32 9.58 10.55
CA LEU A 12 -9.51 9.20 11.71
C LEU A 12 -9.78 10.07 12.95
N SER A 13 -10.26 11.31 12.76
CA SER A 13 -10.63 12.22 13.86
C SER A 13 -12.09 12.07 14.30
N SER A 14 -12.86 11.17 13.68
CA SER A 14 -14.26 10.93 14.04
C SER A 14 -14.35 10.37 15.46
N PRO A 15 -15.30 10.83 16.30
CA PRO A 15 -15.51 10.28 17.64
C PRO A 15 -15.86 8.78 17.66
N GLN A 16 -16.30 8.24 16.53
CA GLN A 16 -16.63 6.81 16.37
C GLN A 16 -15.40 5.96 15.97
N TRP A 17 -14.26 6.61 15.72
CA TRP A 17 -13.04 5.94 15.31
C TRP A 17 -12.32 5.36 16.53
N ALA A 18 -12.55 4.07 16.77
CA ALA A 18 -11.87 3.33 17.82
C ALA A 18 -10.45 2.94 17.42
N CYS A 19 -9.60 2.66 18.40
CA CYS A 19 -8.29 2.09 18.15
C CYS A 19 -8.40 0.73 17.45
N VAL A 20 -7.70 0.58 16.33
CA VAL A 20 -7.64 -0.68 15.58
C VAL A 20 -6.29 -1.36 15.82
N ASN A 21 -6.31 -2.53 16.47
CA ASN A 21 -5.11 -3.19 17.00
C ASN A 21 -4.41 -4.13 16.00
N ASN A 22 -4.64 -3.93 14.70
CA ASN A 22 -3.94 -4.67 13.65
C ASN A 22 -4.04 -3.94 12.30
N THR A 23 -3.06 -4.17 11.43
CA THR A 23 -2.95 -3.52 10.13
C THR A 23 -4.12 -3.85 9.19
N GLU A 24 -4.57 -5.11 9.12
CA GLU A 24 -5.67 -5.50 8.21
C GLU A 24 -7.00 -4.84 8.56
N GLY A 25 -7.38 -4.85 9.83
CA GLY A 25 -8.58 -4.19 10.32
C GLY A 25 -8.54 -2.68 10.10
N LEU A 26 -7.36 -2.06 10.24
CA LEU A 26 -7.18 -0.63 10.00
C LEU A 26 -7.49 -0.29 8.54
N ILE A 27 -6.94 -1.09 7.61
CA ILE A 27 -7.17 -0.94 6.17
C ILE A 27 -8.66 -1.11 5.84
N ASP A 28 -9.28 -2.16 6.38
CA ASP A 28 -10.68 -2.47 6.09
C ASP A 28 -11.62 -1.38 6.59
N ILE A 29 -11.46 -0.93 7.84
CA ILE A 29 -12.32 0.09 8.42
C ILE A 29 -12.12 1.43 7.70
N LEU A 30 -10.87 1.82 7.43
CA LEU A 30 -10.58 3.10 6.78
C LEU A 30 -11.18 3.14 5.37
N ALA A 31 -10.90 2.12 4.55
CA ALA A 31 -11.41 2.07 3.19
C ALA A 31 -12.94 2.04 3.16
N ASN A 32 -13.59 1.26 4.03
CA ASN A 32 -15.05 1.18 4.08
C ASN A 32 -15.68 2.52 4.50
N GLN A 33 -15.01 3.29 5.37
CA GLN A 33 -15.50 4.61 5.78
C GLN A 33 -15.22 5.70 4.74
N LEU A 34 -14.24 5.51 3.85
CA LEU A 34 -13.93 6.43 2.76
C LEU A 34 -14.71 6.09 1.48
N ASP A 35 -15.16 4.84 1.32
CA ASP A 35 -15.91 4.41 0.15
C ASP A 35 -17.23 5.20 0.01
N GLY A 36 -17.52 5.63 -1.22
CA GLY A 36 -18.67 6.49 -1.52
C GLY A 36 -18.61 7.91 -0.95
N LYS A 37 -17.53 8.32 -0.28
CA LYS A 37 -17.30 9.71 0.13
C LYS A 37 -16.52 10.46 -0.95
N GLY A 38 -16.90 11.71 -1.14
CA GLY A 38 -16.20 12.61 -2.06
C GLY A 38 -16.28 12.15 -3.51
N LYS A 39 -15.21 12.43 -4.27
CA LYS A 39 -15.08 12.08 -5.70
C LYS A 39 -14.08 10.96 -5.96
N TYR A 40 -13.41 10.50 -4.92
CA TYR A 40 -12.32 9.54 -5.03
C TYR A 40 -12.86 8.12 -4.86
N ARG A 41 -12.24 7.18 -5.56
CA ARG A 41 -12.45 5.75 -5.34
C ARG A 41 -11.28 5.18 -4.56
N TRP A 42 -11.58 4.44 -3.50
CA TRP A 42 -10.61 3.87 -2.58
C TRP A 42 -10.58 2.35 -2.76
N GLU A 43 -9.58 1.83 -3.47
CA GLU A 43 -9.46 0.41 -3.75
C GLU A 43 -8.49 -0.28 -2.80
N LYS A 44 -9.02 -1.19 -1.96
CA LYS A 44 -8.19 -2.03 -1.09
C LYS A 44 -7.33 -3.01 -1.87
N LYS A 45 -6.15 -3.30 -1.28
CA LYS A 45 -5.25 -4.39 -1.69
C LYS A 45 -5.01 -4.37 -3.21
N PHE A 46 -4.72 -3.19 -3.75
CA PHE A 46 -4.60 -3.00 -5.20
C PHE A 46 -3.30 -3.63 -5.72
N PRO A 47 -3.36 -4.53 -6.72
CA PRO A 47 -2.20 -5.25 -7.24
C PRO A 47 -1.28 -4.31 -8.03
N ILE A 48 0.00 -4.32 -7.67
CA ILE A 48 1.02 -3.50 -8.32
C ILE A 48 2.12 -4.33 -8.97
N ALA A 49 2.25 -5.60 -8.59
CA ALA A 49 3.15 -6.54 -9.23
C ALA A 49 2.68 -7.98 -9.05
N ILE A 50 3.04 -8.84 -9.99
CA ILE A 50 2.81 -10.29 -9.94
C ILE A 50 4.09 -11.00 -10.40
N VAL A 51 4.31 -12.21 -9.88
CA VAL A 51 5.40 -13.08 -10.36
C VAL A 51 5.35 -13.19 -11.89
N HIS A 52 6.50 -13.16 -12.53
CA HIS A 52 6.59 -13.11 -13.98
C HIS A 52 6.50 -14.49 -14.62
N SER A 53 7.22 -15.49 -14.09
CA SER A 53 7.34 -16.80 -14.71
C SER A 53 7.29 -17.93 -13.69
N GLN A 54 6.91 -19.12 -14.17
CA GLN A 54 6.84 -20.36 -13.39
C GLN A 54 8.19 -20.73 -12.75
N GLU A 55 9.31 -20.39 -13.40
CA GLU A 55 10.67 -20.66 -12.89
C GLU A 55 10.97 -19.91 -11.58
N ARG A 56 10.21 -18.84 -11.30
CA ARG A 56 10.31 -18.08 -10.06
C ARG A 56 9.45 -18.63 -8.93
N ILE A 57 8.52 -19.53 -9.26
CA ILE A 57 7.65 -20.20 -8.30
C ILE A 57 8.35 -21.49 -7.87
N LYS A 58 8.69 -21.62 -6.60
CA LYS A 58 9.48 -22.78 -6.13
C LYS A 58 8.61 -24.02 -5.91
N GLU A 59 7.35 -23.82 -5.54
CA GLU A 59 6.42 -24.87 -5.16
C GLU A 59 5.67 -25.38 -6.39
N LYS A 60 5.87 -26.66 -6.73
CA LYS A 60 5.22 -27.30 -7.88
C LYS A 60 3.69 -27.29 -7.80
N GLU A 61 3.13 -27.39 -6.61
CA GLU A 61 1.68 -27.34 -6.40
C GLU A 61 1.11 -25.95 -6.76
N ILE A 62 1.83 -24.88 -6.42
CA ILE A 62 1.43 -23.51 -6.78
C ILE A 62 1.54 -23.32 -8.29
N GLN A 63 2.61 -23.82 -8.93
CA GLN A 63 2.73 -23.78 -10.40
C GLN A 63 1.55 -24.47 -11.07
N LYS A 64 1.20 -25.68 -10.63
CA LYS A 64 0.08 -26.45 -11.16
C LYS A 64 -1.24 -25.67 -11.00
N LYS A 65 -1.51 -25.14 -9.80
CA LYS A 65 -2.68 -24.31 -9.52
C LYS A 65 -2.75 -23.09 -10.45
N PHE A 66 -1.62 -22.40 -10.65
CA PHE A 66 -1.57 -21.21 -11.50
C PHE A 66 -1.84 -21.53 -12.97
N VAL A 67 -1.41 -22.70 -13.46
CA VAL A 67 -1.76 -23.18 -14.81
C VAL A 67 -3.26 -23.50 -14.90
N GLU A 68 -3.80 -24.23 -13.92
CA GLU A 68 -5.24 -24.58 -13.88
C GLU A 68 -6.15 -23.36 -13.84
N GLN A 69 -5.67 -22.26 -13.26
CA GLN A 69 -6.40 -20.98 -13.13
C GLN A 69 -6.18 -20.03 -14.30
N GLY A 70 -5.38 -20.42 -15.30
CA GLY A 70 -5.01 -19.54 -16.42
C GLY A 70 -4.20 -18.32 -16.00
N ILE A 71 -3.59 -18.34 -14.82
CA ILE A 71 -2.64 -17.31 -14.37
C ILE A 71 -1.37 -17.42 -15.20
N LEU A 72 -0.85 -18.64 -15.38
CA LEU A 72 0.28 -18.96 -16.25
C LEU A 72 -0.23 -19.43 -17.61
N ASP A 73 0.39 -18.92 -18.68
CA ASP A 73 0.17 -19.37 -20.04
C ASP A 73 0.88 -20.70 -20.35
N THR A 74 0.71 -21.20 -21.58
CA THR A 74 1.34 -22.43 -22.05
C THR A 74 2.86 -22.39 -22.09
N HIS A 75 3.45 -21.19 -22.02
CA HIS A 75 4.90 -20.98 -21.97
C HIS A 75 5.41 -20.78 -20.53
N GLY A 76 4.53 -20.82 -19.53
CA GLY A 76 4.88 -20.66 -18.14
C GLY A 76 5.11 -19.20 -17.72
N PHE A 77 4.52 -18.24 -18.43
CA PHE A 77 4.54 -16.82 -18.05
C PHE A 77 3.17 -16.37 -17.56
N THR A 78 3.14 -15.44 -16.60
CA THR A 78 1.87 -14.86 -16.18
C THR A 78 1.26 -14.04 -17.31
N THR A 79 -0.06 -13.94 -17.41
CA THR A 79 -0.68 -13.04 -18.40
C THR A 79 -0.44 -11.57 -18.03
N SER A 80 -0.45 -10.66 -19.00
CA SER A 80 -0.22 -9.23 -18.72
C SER A 80 -1.48 -8.46 -18.30
N LYS A 81 -2.67 -8.98 -18.62
CA LYS A 81 -3.93 -8.44 -18.13
C LYS A 81 -4.52 -9.44 -17.16
N ILE A 82 -4.62 -9.05 -15.91
CA ILE A 82 -5.13 -9.90 -14.83
C ILE A 82 -6.31 -9.20 -14.17
N THR A 83 -7.36 -9.97 -13.90
CA THR A 83 -8.57 -9.47 -13.24
C THR A 83 -8.35 -9.35 -11.74
N ARG A 84 -9.15 -8.51 -11.08
CA ARG A 84 -9.11 -8.37 -9.62
C ARG A 84 -9.38 -9.68 -8.89
N SER A 85 -10.30 -10.50 -9.39
CA SER A 85 -10.60 -11.81 -8.80
C SER A 85 -9.38 -12.72 -8.73
N VAL A 86 -8.60 -12.79 -9.82
CA VAL A 86 -7.40 -13.62 -9.87
C VAL A 86 -6.33 -13.08 -8.92
N CYS A 87 -6.13 -11.76 -8.87
CA CYS A 87 -5.20 -11.15 -7.92
C CYS A 87 -5.57 -11.47 -6.45
N ASN A 88 -6.85 -11.40 -6.10
CA ASN A 88 -7.32 -11.71 -4.76
C ASN A 88 -7.09 -13.19 -4.41
N GLU A 89 -7.30 -14.10 -5.36
CA GLU A 89 -7.04 -15.51 -5.14
C GLU A 89 -5.54 -15.80 -4.89
N ILE A 90 -4.66 -15.16 -5.67
CA ILE A 90 -3.21 -15.27 -5.43
C ILE A 90 -2.85 -14.69 -4.07
N ALA A 91 -3.40 -13.54 -3.69
CA ALA A 91 -3.13 -12.92 -2.39
C ALA A 91 -3.51 -13.83 -1.23
N ILE A 92 -4.62 -14.56 -1.33
CA ILE A 92 -5.07 -15.50 -0.29
C ILE A 92 -4.22 -16.77 -0.25
N SER A 93 -3.95 -17.36 -1.42
CA SER A 93 -3.36 -18.71 -1.48
C SER A 93 -1.85 -18.73 -1.63
N SER A 94 -1.24 -17.65 -2.13
CA SER A 94 0.19 -17.55 -2.41
C SER A 94 0.66 -16.09 -2.39
N PRO A 95 0.52 -15.37 -1.25
CA PRO A 95 0.78 -13.93 -1.16
C PRO A 95 2.20 -13.53 -1.57
N GLN A 96 3.19 -14.43 -1.46
CA GLN A 96 4.57 -14.18 -1.86
C GLN A 96 4.75 -13.96 -3.37
N TYR A 97 3.74 -14.26 -4.19
CA TYR A 97 3.78 -14.12 -5.66
C TYR A 97 2.97 -12.94 -6.19
N ILE A 98 2.47 -12.08 -5.31
CA ILE A 98 1.79 -10.83 -5.65
C ILE A 98 2.26 -9.71 -4.72
N GLN A 99 2.32 -8.49 -5.24
CA GLN A 99 2.52 -7.30 -4.42
C GLN A 99 1.31 -6.40 -4.55
N GLN A 100 0.78 -5.96 -3.42
CA GLN A 100 -0.38 -5.07 -3.34
C GLN A 100 -0.01 -3.84 -2.51
N VAL A 101 -0.62 -2.70 -2.82
CA VAL A 101 -0.70 -1.54 -1.91
C VAL A 101 -1.94 -1.68 -1.04
N ASP A 102 -1.91 -1.14 0.17
CA ASP A 102 -3.05 -1.33 1.08
C ASP A 102 -4.31 -0.65 0.58
N ILE A 103 -4.23 0.61 0.16
CA ILE A 103 -5.30 1.32 -0.56
C ILE A 103 -4.71 2.11 -1.72
N MET A 104 -5.27 1.95 -2.91
CA MET A 104 -5.02 2.83 -4.05
C MET A 104 -6.18 3.82 -4.20
N VAL A 105 -5.86 5.08 -4.43
CA VAL A 105 -6.82 6.17 -4.59
C VAL A 105 -6.89 6.59 -6.04
N PHE A 106 -8.08 6.55 -6.63
CA PHE A 106 -8.33 6.95 -8.02
C PHE A 106 -9.16 8.22 -8.10
N ASN A 107 -8.91 9.06 -9.12
CA ASN A 107 -9.64 10.31 -9.36
C ASN A 107 -11.03 10.15 -9.99
N THR A 108 -11.40 8.93 -10.36
CA THR A 108 -12.74 8.62 -10.84
C THR A 108 -13.21 7.29 -10.28
N HIS A 109 -14.53 7.08 -10.29
CA HIS A 109 -15.12 5.79 -9.97
C HIS A 109 -15.05 4.80 -11.14
N GLU A 110 -14.68 5.24 -12.35
CA GLU A 110 -14.59 4.42 -13.55
C GLU A 110 -13.18 3.85 -13.69
N HIS A 111 -13.03 2.55 -13.43
CA HIS A 111 -11.81 1.82 -13.78
C HIS A 111 -12.19 0.42 -14.28
N SER A 112 -11.41 -0.12 -15.22
CA SER A 112 -11.57 -1.49 -15.67
C SER A 112 -11.33 -2.49 -14.52
N ASP A 113 -12.07 -3.60 -14.51
CA ASP A 113 -11.93 -4.71 -13.55
C ASP A 113 -10.61 -5.50 -13.64
N GLY A 114 -9.67 -5.00 -14.45
CA GLY A 114 -8.35 -5.57 -14.67
C GLY A 114 -7.24 -4.53 -14.54
N VAL A 115 -6.06 -5.05 -14.24
CA VAL A 115 -4.80 -4.30 -14.17
C VAL A 115 -3.85 -4.83 -15.25
N GLU A 116 -3.13 -3.93 -15.89
CA GLU A 116 -2.05 -4.28 -16.81
C GLU A 116 -0.71 -4.31 -16.09
N LEU A 117 -0.11 -5.50 -16.03
CA LEU A 117 1.19 -5.78 -15.43
C LEU A 117 2.14 -6.25 -16.54
N ILE A 118 3.27 -5.57 -16.69
CA ILE A 118 4.26 -5.87 -17.73
C ILE A 118 5.64 -6.11 -17.12
N PRO A 119 6.44 -7.03 -17.66
CA PRO A 119 7.84 -7.16 -17.30
C PRO A 119 8.63 -6.01 -17.94
N LYS A 120 9.61 -5.46 -17.23
CA LYS A 120 10.55 -4.51 -17.85
C LYS A 120 11.58 -5.25 -18.72
N ARG A 121 11.95 -6.48 -18.31
CA ARG A 121 12.84 -7.38 -19.03
C ARG A 121 12.37 -8.83 -18.94
N PRO A 122 12.69 -9.69 -19.92
CA PRO A 122 12.29 -11.11 -19.91
C PRO A 122 12.70 -11.89 -18.65
N GLN A 123 13.82 -11.54 -18.04
CA GLN A 123 14.37 -12.22 -16.87
C GLN A 123 13.89 -11.66 -15.52
N ASP A 124 13.09 -10.59 -15.52
CA ASP A 124 12.63 -9.96 -14.28
C ASP A 124 11.79 -10.94 -13.47
N PHE A 125 11.91 -10.86 -12.14
CA PHE A 125 11.08 -11.65 -11.24
C PHE A 125 9.61 -11.21 -11.29
N TRP A 126 9.39 -9.90 -11.39
CA TRP A 126 8.09 -9.26 -11.28
C TRP A 126 7.64 -8.67 -12.62
N LYS A 127 6.40 -8.95 -13.01
CA LYS A 127 5.63 -8.00 -13.84
C LYS A 127 5.10 -6.90 -12.93
N LYS A 128 5.17 -5.66 -13.38
CA LYS A 128 4.80 -4.48 -12.59
C LYS A 128 3.78 -3.66 -13.34
N LEU A 129 3.01 -2.87 -12.59
CA LEU A 129 2.03 -1.93 -13.13
C LEU A 129 2.59 -1.14 -14.32
N ALA A 130 1.88 -1.19 -15.45
CA ALA A 130 2.30 -0.56 -16.69
C ALA A 130 2.11 0.97 -16.66
N SER A 131 1.00 1.44 -16.10
CA SER A 131 0.63 2.87 -16.03
C SER A 131 0.01 3.22 -14.68
N SER A 132 0.17 4.48 -14.28
CA SER A 132 -0.48 5.09 -13.12
C SER A 132 -1.60 6.05 -13.49
N ASP A 133 -2.09 5.98 -14.73
CA ASP A 133 -3.19 6.82 -15.19
C ASP A 133 -4.41 6.70 -14.27
N GLY A 134 -4.93 7.85 -13.83
CA GLY A 134 -6.05 7.93 -12.90
C GLY A 134 -5.70 7.67 -11.43
N MET A 135 -4.48 7.25 -11.11
CA MET A 135 -4.02 7.03 -9.72
C MET A 135 -3.53 8.34 -9.10
N GLU A 136 -4.13 8.72 -7.98
CA GLU A 136 -3.82 9.98 -7.30
C GLU A 136 -2.88 9.78 -6.11
N ALA A 137 -3.09 8.71 -5.34
CA ALA A 137 -2.28 8.39 -4.18
C ALA A 137 -2.32 6.89 -3.87
N MET A 138 -1.27 6.40 -3.22
CA MET A 138 -1.28 5.13 -2.50
C MET A 138 -1.24 5.43 -0.99
N VAL A 139 -2.03 4.69 -0.22
CA VAL A 139 -2.03 4.70 1.23
C VAL A 139 -1.48 3.38 1.70
N GLU A 140 -0.46 3.43 2.55
CA GLU A 140 0.14 2.29 3.22
C GLU A 140 -0.07 2.44 4.71
N MET A 141 -0.39 1.35 5.39
CA MET A 141 -0.76 1.36 6.80
C MET A 141 0.06 0.34 7.56
N GLU A 142 0.43 0.68 8.79
CA GLU A 142 1.11 -0.26 9.68
C GLU A 142 0.67 -0.02 11.12
N TYR A 143 0.41 -1.11 11.84
CA TYR A 143 0.14 -1.09 13.27
C TYR A 143 1.37 -1.58 14.04
N PHE A 144 1.83 -0.76 14.99
CA PHE A 144 2.99 -1.06 15.81
C PHE A 144 2.57 -1.35 17.26
N THR A 145 2.89 -2.54 17.75
CA THR A 145 2.73 -2.92 19.16
C THR A 145 3.81 -2.32 20.06
N GLU A 146 4.98 -2.05 19.48
CA GLU A 146 6.16 -1.56 20.18
C GLU A 146 6.47 -0.14 19.70
N ASN A 147 6.80 0.72 20.63
CA ASN A 147 7.22 2.08 20.32
C ASN A 147 8.76 2.13 20.14
N ASP A 148 9.22 1.56 19.02
CA ASP A 148 10.60 1.60 18.60
C ASP A 148 10.72 2.41 17.30
N SER A 149 11.31 3.60 17.40
CA SER A 149 11.49 4.50 16.28
C SER A 149 12.40 3.91 15.18
N SER A 150 13.34 3.02 15.52
CA SER A 150 14.16 2.29 14.54
C SER A 150 13.33 1.31 13.73
N LYS A 151 12.42 0.59 14.40
CA LYS A 151 11.49 -0.33 13.75
C LYS A 151 10.50 0.41 12.85
N ILE A 152 9.92 1.51 13.35
CA ILE A 152 9.00 2.38 12.61
C ILE A 152 9.68 2.92 11.35
N GLU A 153 10.92 3.45 11.46
CA GLU A 153 11.67 3.92 10.29
C GLU A 153 11.98 2.76 9.33
N PHE A 154 12.41 1.60 9.83
CA PHE A 154 12.72 0.45 9.00
C PHE A 154 11.54 0.03 8.13
N GLU A 155 10.34 -0.09 8.72
CA GLU A 155 9.14 -0.47 7.98
C GLU A 155 8.74 0.58 6.93
N LEU A 156 8.76 1.88 7.28
CA LEU A 156 8.53 2.96 6.32
C LEU A 156 9.50 2.85 5.13
N ARG A 157 10.79 2.66 5.41
CA ARG A 157 11.81 2.56 4.37
C ARG A 157 11.62 1.33 3.50
N GLU A 158 11.27 0.19 4.08
CA GLU A 158 11.00 -1.02 3.32
C GLU A 158 9.79 -0.86 2.41
N VAL A 159 8.71 -0.22 2.88
CA VAL A 159 7.55 0.13 2.06
C VAL A 159 7.96 1.06 0.92
N ILE A 160 8.61 2.20 1.21
CA ILE A 160 9.04 3.16 0.17
C ILE A 160 9.95 2.47 -0.86
N ARG A 161 10.91 1.66 -0.40
CA ARG A 161 11.84 0.93 -1.28
C ARG A 161 11.08 0.01 -2.22
N LYS A 162 10.22 -0.86 -1.68
CA LYS A 162 9.40 -1.80 -2.47
C LYS A 162 8.54 -1.06 -3.49
N ARG A 163 7.86 0.03 -3.11
CA ARG A 163 7.01 0.80 -4.05
C ARG A 163 7.83 1.50 -5.14
N LYS A 164 9.02 2.02 -4.82
CA LYS A 164 9.91 2.68 -5.79
C LYS A 164 10.50 1.74 -6.84
N GLU A 165 10.47 0.43 -6.62
CA GLU A 165 10.84 -0.55 -7.62
C GLU A 165 9.85 -0.60 -8.80
N ASN A 166 8.62 -0.12 -8.61
CA ASN A 166 7.63 0.07 -9.67
C ASN A 166 7.69 1.50 -10.19
N SER A 167 8.05 1.67 -11.47
CA SER A 167 8.20 3.00 -12.08
C SER A 167 6.89 3.76 -12.18
N ALA A 168 5.75 3.10 -12.42
CA ALA A 168 4.45 3.75 -12.53
C ALA A 168 4.07 4.46 -11.21
N LEU A 169 4.46 3.89 -10.08
CA LEU A 169 4.12 4.43 -8.76
C LEU A 169 4.98 5.62 -8.32
N LYS A 170 6.10 5.91 -8.99
CA LYS A 170 7.03 6.96 -8.54
C LYS A 170 6.40 8.35 -8.51
N ASP A 171 5.51 8.61 -9.44
CA ASP A 171 4.88 9.92 -9.60
C ASP A 171 3.45 9.96 -9.01
N VAL A 172 3.02 8.86 -8.38
CA VAL A 172 1.77 8.77 -7.60
C VAL A 172 2.03 9.30 -6.19
N GLY A 173 1.03 9.98 -5.60
CA GLY A 173 1.10 10.45 -4.22
C GLY A 173 1.35 9.31 -3.23
N PHE A 174 2.00 9.60 -2.12
CA PHE A 174 2.28 8.60 -1.08
C PHE A 174 1.79 9.09 0.27
N ILE A 175 0.99 8.26 0.94
CA ILE A 175 0.47 8.49 2.28
C ILE A 175 0.85 7.28 3.12
N TRP A 176 1.41 7.52 4.29
CA TRP A 176 1.71 6.49 5.26
C TRP A 176 1.00 6.78 6.57
N ILE A 177 0.31 5.77 7.10
CA ILE A 177 -0.40 5.84 8.36
C ILE A 177 0.23 4.82 9.31
N ALA A 178 0.90 5.31 10.34
CA ALA A 178 1.39 4.48 11.42
C ALA A 178 0.45 4.59 12.62
N ALA A 179 -0.19 3.49 12.99
CA ALA A 179 -0.91 3.38 14.24
C ALA A 179 0.09 2.93 15.33
N VAL A 180 0.34 3.79 16.30
CA VAL A 180 1.24 3.53 17.44
C VAL A 180 0.47 3.71 18.74
N GLY A 181 0.88 3.02 19.79
CA GLY A 181 0.43 3.33 21.16
C GLY A 181 0.86 4.74 21.60
N ASP A 182 0.48 5.13 22.81
CA ASP A 182 0.73 6.47 23.38
C ASP A 182 2.23 6.83 23.40
N ASN A 183 2.73 7.56 22.38
CA ASN A 183 4.12 8.02 22.38
C ASN A 183 4.53 9.07 21.32
N GLU A 184 5.69 9.69 21.57
CA GLU A 184 6.45 10.65 20.76
C GLU A 184 7.48 9.99 19.83
N GLY A 185 7.81 8.71 19.99
CA GLY A 185 8.88 8.02 19.23
C GLY A 185 8.70 8.05 17.69
N ALA A 186 7.46 8.10 17.21
CA ALA A 186 7.17 8.24 15.78
C ALA A 186 7.46 9.66 15.24
N GLN A 187 7.39 10.70 16.08
CA GLN A 187 7.47 12.09 15.64
C GLN A 187 8.73 12.38 14.82
N GLY A 188 9.90 11.99 15.33
CA GLY A 188 11.17 12.22 14.65
C GLY A 188 11.25 11.56 13.26
N VAL A 189 10.70 10.35 13.12
CA VAL A 189 10.61 9.67 11.83
C VAL A 189 9.71 10.45 10.86
N PHE A 190 8.53 10.89 11.31
CA PHE A 190 7.61 11.63 10.45
C PHE A 190 8.15 13.01 10.06
N GLU A 191 8.79 13.73 10.99
CA GLU A 191 9.46 15.01 10.71
C GLU A 191 10.59 14.86 9.70
N HIS A 192 11.40 13.79 9.81
CA HIS A 192 12.51 13.54 8.89
C HIS A 192 12.04 13.25 7.47
N TYR A 193 11.07 12.34 7.28
CA TYR A 193 10.64 11.91 5.94
C TYR A 193 9.58 12.81 5.31
N PHE A 194 8.69 13.42 6.10
CA PHE A 194 7.57 14.20 5.60
C PHE A 194 7.67 15.69 5.91
N HIS A 195 8.68 16.13 6.66
CA HIS A 195 8.91 17.53 7.02
C HIS A 195 7.71 18.15 7.73
N LYS A 196 6.91 18.98 7.04
CA LYS A 196 5.70 19.61 7.59
C LYS A 196 4.41 18.90 7.15
N ASN A 197 4.54 17.87 6.31
CA ASN A 197 3.41 17.14 5.73
C ASN A 197 3.09 15.89 6.56
N TYR A 198 2.89 16.07 7.86
CA TYR A 198 2.41 15.02 8.74
C TYR A 198 1.45 15.58 9.79
N ARG A 199 0.63 14.71 10.39
CA ARG A 199 -0.22 15.02 11.54
C ARG A 199 -0.31 13.81 12.47
N GLN A 200 -0.33 14.09 13.77
CA GLN A 200 -0.74 13.14 14.79
C GLN A 200 -2.24 13.31 15.06
N ILE A 201 -2.97 12.20 15.11
CA ILE A 201 -4.39 12.14 15.46
C ILE A 201 -4.51 11.22 16.67
N LYS A 202 -4.94 11.76 17.80
CA LYS A 202 -5.14 11.01 19.04
C LYS A 202 -6.60 10.56 19.13
N THR A 203 -6.83 9.28 19.39
CA THR A 203 -8.20 8.81 19.68
C THR A 203 -8.59 9.11 21.12
N SER A 204 -9.88 9.32 21.35
CA SER A 204 -10.44 9.62 22.68
C SER A 204 -10.68 8.39 23.56
N ASP A 205 -10.48 7.20 23.03
CA ASP A 205 -10.75 5.93 23.73
C ASP A 205 -9.64 5.57 24.72
N GLU A 206 -10.01 4.82 25.77
CA GLU A 206 -9.15 4.32 26.87
C GLU A 206 -7.90 3.53 26.42
N GLY A 207 -7.80 3.21 25.13
CA GLY A 207 -6.68 2.49 24.52
C GLY A 207 -5.49 3.35 24.07
N ASN A 208 -5.52 4.68 24.27
CA ASN A 208 -4.45 5.64 23.91
C ASN A 208 -3.70 5.31 22.61
N CYS A 209 -4.42 5.29 21.48
CA CYS A 209 -3.77 5.11 20.18
C CYS A 209 -3.58 6.46 19.50
N SER A 210 -2.39 6.62 18.92
CA SER A 210 -2.06 7.75 18.05
C SER A 210 -1.87 7.26 16.62
N TYR A 211 -2.60 7.87 15.70
CA TYR A 211 -2.35 7.71 14.27
C TYR A 211 -1.44 8.82 13.80
N TRP A 212 -0.26 8.45 13.30
CA TRP A 212 0.63 9.36 12.62
C TRP A 212 0.42 9.22 11.13
N VAL A 213 0.01 10.30 10.49
CA VAL A 213 -0.31 10.34 9.07
C VAL A 213 0.69 11.26 8.39
N GLY A 214 1.51 10.73 7.50
CA GLY A 214 2.53 11.46 6.74
C GLY A 214 2.24 11.35 5.26
N TRP A 215 2.47 12.42 4.50
CA TRP A 215 2.18 12.42 3.06
C TRP A 215 3.22 13.16 2.22
N SER A 216 3.33 12.73 0.97
CA SER A 216 4.15 13.35 -0.06
C SER A 216 3.37 13.41 -1.37
N SER A 217 3.53 14.51 -2.12
CA SER A 217 2.85 14.68 -3.41
C SER A 217 3.24 13.62 -4.43
N THR A 218 4.43 13.04 -4.30
CA THR A 218 4.89 11.90 -5.09
C THR A 218 5.70 10.94 -4.22
N LEU A 219 5.68 9.65 -4.52
CA LEU A 219 6.59 8.70 -3.88
C LEU A 219 8.07 9.05 -4.16
N ARG A 220 8.38 9.57 -5.36
CA ARG A 220 9.73 9.95 -5.78
C ARG A 220 10.40 10.92 -4.82
N SER A 221 9.67 11.91 -4.30
CA SER A 221 10.21 12.97 -3.43
C SER A 221 10.75 12.50 -2.08
N LEU A 222 10.34 11.33 -1.59
CA LEU A 222 10.82 10.82 -0.31
C LEU A 222 12.29 10.37 -0.41
N SER A 223 13.18 10.99 0.37
CA SER A 223 14.59 10.59 0.38
C SER A 223 14.76 9.21 1.00
N MET A 224 15.62 8.38 0.42
CA MET A 224 16.04 7.08 1.00
C MET A 224 17.51 7.07 1.41
N ARG A 225 18.22 8.19 1.19
CA ARG A 225 19.68 8.32 1.36
C ARG A 225 20.08 8.78 2.76
N THR A 226 19.16 9.42 3.46
CA THR A 226 19.36 10.04 4.77
C THR A 226 18.56 9.27 5.80
N PHE A 227 19.19 8.91 6.90
CA PHE A 227 18.58 8.17 8.00
C PHE A 227 18.19 9.17 9.09
N TYR A 228 17.17 8.82 9.87
CA TYR A 228 16.93 9.52 11.11
C TYR A 228 18.00 9.07 12.12
N ASP A 229 18.78 10.02 12.64
CA ASP A 229 19.80 9.74 13.64
C ASP A 229 19.13 9.69 15.03
N PHE A 230 19.25 8.56 15.73
CA PHE A 230 18.67 8.31 17.07
C PHE A 230 19.47 8.93 18.21
#